data_AF-A0A6J4RZ34-F1
#
_entry.id   AF-A0A6J4RZ34-F1
#
_cell.length_a   1.000
_cell.length_b   1.000
_cell.length_c   1.000
_cell.angle_alpha   90.00
_cell.angle_beta   90.00
_cell.angle_gamma   90.00
#
_symmetry.space_group_name_H-M   'P 1'
#
loop_
_entity.id
_entity.type
_entity.pdbx_description
1 polymer ?
#
loop_
_entity_poly.entity_id
_entity_poly.type
_entity_poly.pdbx_seq_one_letter_code
_entity_poly.pdbx_strand_id
1 'polypeptide(L)'
;TLRARLPDAHISLITFAEMAPVVARQSSYVDELLAFPGWPGIPERPVDDDAIPGFLAQCAERGFDLAIQAYGARPAANAVTEAIGAARTAGFFTPGAWSPPALERFLPYPEHLHELDRHLALM
;
A
#
# COMPACT_ATOMS: atom_id res chain seq x y z
N THR A 1 -8.46 9.11 11.86
CA THR A 1 -7.59 7.99 11.43
C THR A 1 -8.45 6.86 10.93
N LEU A 2 -7.91 5.97 10.10
CA LEU A 2 -8.63 4.79 9.59
C LEU A 2 -9.23 3.97 10.73
N ARG A 3 -8.43 3.66 11.76
CA ARG A 3 -8.87 2.97 12.98
C ARG A 3 -10.06 3.62 13.68
N ALA A 4 -10.14 4.96 13.71
CA ALA A 4 -11.26 5.65 14.34
C ALA A 4 -12.57 5.56 13.52
N ARG A 5 -12.45 5.39 12.20
CA ARG A 5 -13.61 5.27 11.29
C ARG A 5 -14.03 3.81 11.07
N LEU A 6 -13.09 2.89 11.19
CA LEU A 6 -13.24 1.45 11.02
C LEU A 6 -12.56 0.73 12.20
N PRO A 7 -13.14 0.78 13.41
CA PRO A 7 -12.51 0.22 14.60
C PRO A 7 -12.23 -1.28 14.49
N ASP A 8 -13.15 -2.00 13.83
CA ASP A 8 -13.11 -3.46 13.70
C ASP A 8 -12.36 -3.95 12.44
N ALA A 9 -11.82 -3.04 11.62
CA ALA A 9 -11.08 -3.45 10.43
C ALA A 9 -9.74 -4.07 10.80
N HIS A 10 -9.39 -5.18 10.17
CA HIS A 10 -8.04 -5.73 10.27
C HIS A 10 -7.12 -5.00 9.26
N ILE A 11 -6.07 -4.35 9.75
CA ILE A 11 -5.19 -3.48 8.99
C ILE A 11 -3.79 -4.09 8.93
N SER A 12 -3.43 -4.64 7.77
CA SER A 12 -2.09 -5.12 7.48
C SER A 12 -1.27 -4.00 6.81
N LEU A 13 -0.06 -3.72 7.29
CA LEU A 13 0.87 -2.80 6.63
C LEU A 13 1.84 -3.60 5.75
N ILE A 14 1.90 -3.27 4.47
CA ILE A 14 2.89 -3.83 3.54
C ILE A 14 4.11 -2.93 3.54
N THR A 15 5.23 -3.45 4.02
CA THR A 15 6.55 -2.80 3.99
C THR A 15 7.65 -3.84 4.17
N PHE A 16 8.92 -3.43 4.15
CA PHE A 16 10.03 -4.35 4.29
C PHE A 16 10.07 -5.01 5.67
N ALA A 17 10.49 -6.27 5.74
CA ALA A 17 10.50 -7.08 6.97
C ALA A 17 11.25 -6.42 8.14
N GLU A 18 12.32 -5.66 7.84
CA GLU A 18 13.12 -4.92 8.82
C GLU A 18 12.32 -3.85 9.59
N MET A 19 11.17 -3.42 9.07
CA MET A 19 10.30 -2.45 9.73
C MET A 19 9.46 -3.06 10.86
N ALA A 20 9.53 -4.37 11.09
CA ALA A 20 8.78 -5.04 12.16
C ALA A 20 8.85 -4.34 13.53
N PRO A 21 10.02 -3.87 14.02
CA PRO A 21 10.10 -3.13 15.29
C PRO A 21 9.35 -1.79 15.26
N VAL A 22 9.28 -1.13 14.11
CA VAL A 22 8.53 0.12 13.93
C VAL A 22 7.03 -0.19 13.92
N VAL A 23 6.60 -1.21 13.17
CA VAL A 23 5.18 -1.61 13.10
C VAL A 23 4.65 -2.04 14.46
N ALA A 24 5.44 -2.79 15.24
CA ALA A 24 5.07 -3.20 16.59
C ALA A 24 4.77 -2.01 17.52
N ARG A 25 5.46 -0.88 17.34
CA ARG A 25 5.19 0.36 18.10
C ARG A 25 3.94 1.11 17.62
N GLN A 26 3.39 0.75 16.47
CA GLN A 26 2.19 1.33 15.87
C GLN A 26 0.98 0.39 15.97
N SER A 27 0.99 -0.55 16.92
CA SER A 27 -0.07 -1.54 17.13
C SER A 27 -1.46 -0.95 17.41
N SER A 28 -1.54 0.32 17.80
CA SER A 28 -2.82 1.05 17.91
C SER A 28 -3.46 1.39 16.55
N TYR A 29 -2.70 1.28 15.45
CA TYR A 29 -3.15 1.64 14.10
C TYR A 29 -3.07 0.48 13.11
N VAL A 30 -2.11 -0.41 13.27
CA VAL A 30 -1.82 -1.54 12.37
C VAL A 30 -1.81 -2.83 13.17
N ASP A 31 -2.49 -3.86 12.66
CA ASP A 31 -2.62 -5.16 13.33
C ASP A 31 -1.49 -6.13 12.99
N GLU A 32 -0.98 -6.07 11.76
CA GLU A 32 0.12 -6.93 11.32
C GLU A 32 1.04 -6.27 10.29
N LEU A 33 2.26 -6.79 10.18
CA LEU A 33 3.17 -6.54 9.06
C LEU A 33 3.02 -7.68 8.05
N LEU A 34 2.75 -7.32 6.80
CA LEU A 34 2.91 -8.21 5.66
C LEU A 34 4.22 -7.88 4.96
N ALA A 35 5.23 -8.75 5.14
CA ALA A 35 6.59 -8.49 4.65
C ALA A 35 6.62 -8.44 3.12
N PHE A 36 7.06 -7.29 2.59
CA PHE A 36 7.13 -7.03 1.16
C PHE A 36 8.43 -7.58 0.56
N PRO A 37 8.37 -8.45 -0.48
CA PRO A 37 9.56 -9.00 -1.14
C PRO A 37 10.24 -8.02 -2.11
N GLY A 38 9.71 -6.80 -2.25
CA GLY A 38 10.08 -5.89 -3.32
C GLY A 38 9.21 -6.09 -4.56
N TRP A 39 9.41 -5.22 -5.55
CA TRP A 39 8.73 -5.30 -6.84
C TRP A 39 9.51 -4.56 -7.91
N PRO A 40 9.53 -5.03 -9.18
CA PRO A 40 10.16 -4.29 -10.27
C PRO A 40 9.63 -2.85 -10.37
N GLY A 41 10.53 -1.87 -10.26
CA GLY A 41 10.19 -0.43 -10.26
C GLY A 41 10.02 0.21 -8.87
N ILE A 42 10.23 -0.55 -7.79
CA ILE A 42 10.40 -0.05 -6.43
C ILE A 42 11.92 -0.07 -6.09
N PRO A 43 12.62 1.09 -6.08
CA PRO A 43 14.09 1.12 -6.10
C PRO A 43 14.78 0.91 -4.74
N GLU A 44 14.04 0.83 -3.64
CA GLU A 44 14.59 0.91 -2.28
C GLU A 44 15.38 -0.34 -1.88
N ARG A 45 15.08 -1.50 -2.49
CA ARG A 45 15.73 -2.80 -2.24
C ARG A 45 15.76 -3.65 -3.51
N PRO A 46 16.71 -4.60 -3.62
CA PRO A 46 16.63 -5.68 -4.61
C PRO A 46 15.32 -6.44 -4.45
N VAL A 47 14.77 -6.91 -5.57
CA VAL A 47 13.57 -7.74 -5.59
C VAL A 47 13.95 -9.17 -5.27
N ASP A 48 13.21 -9.80 -4.37
CA ASP A 48 13.24 -11.25 -4.15
C ASP A 48 12.16 -11.90 -5.04
N ASP A 49 12.54 -12.19 -6.28
CA ASP A 49 11.62 -12.72 -7.30
C ASP A 49 11.01 -14.07 -6.89
N ASP A 50 11.76 -14.89 -6.14
CA ASP A 50 11.31 -16.21 -5.67
C ASP A 50 10.23 -16.09 -4.58
N ALA A 51 10.23 -14.99 -3.81
CA ALA A 51 9.26 -14.73 -2.76
C ALA A 51 7.95 -14.09 -3.26
N ILE A 52 7.93 -13.48 -4.45
CA ILE A 52 6.74 -12.79 -4.99
C ILE A 52 5.52 -13.72 -5.10
N PRO A 53 5.60 -14.93 -5.70
CA PRO A 53 4.44 -15.80 -5.82
C PRO A 53 3.83 -16.17 -4.47
N GLY A 54 4.67 -16.45 -3.47
CA GLY A 54 4.23 -16.75 -2.11
C GLY A 54 3.57 -15.55 -1.43
N PHE A 55 4.12 -14.35 -1.60
CA PHE A 55 3.52 -13.11 -1.10
C PHE A 55 2.13 -12.85 -1.72
N LEU A 56 1.98 -13.03 -3.03
CA LEU A 56 0.70 -12.82 -3.71
C LEU A 56 -0.33 -13.88 -3.33
N ALA A 57 0.07 -15.14 -3.18
CA ALA A 57 -0.82 -16.21 -2.69
C ALA A 57 -1.36 -15.88 -1.30
N GLN A 58 -0.49 -15.43 -0.39
CA GLN A 58 -0.88 -14.98 0.95
C GLN A 58 -1.83 -13.77 0.94
N CYS A 59 -1.73 -12.87 -0.05
CA CYS A 59 -2.68 -11.77 -0.21
C CYS A 59 -4.05 -12.29 -0.67
N ALA A 60 -4.06 -13.18 -1.66
CA ALA A 60 -5.28 -13.77 -2.21
C ALA A 60 -6.04 -14.60 -1.16
N GLU A 61 -5.33 -15.40 -0.36
CA GLU A 61 -5.92 -16.19 0.74
C GLU A 61 -6.58 -15.32 1.82
N ARG A 62 -6.03 -14.14 2.10
CA ARG A 62 -6.61 -13.18 3.06
C ARG A 62 -7.88 -12.51 2.52
N GLY A 63 -8.03 -12.39 1.21
CA GLY A 63 -9.22 -11.83 0.58
C GLY A 63 -9.52 -10.38 0.99
N PHE A 64 -8.53 -9.49 0.89
CA PHE A 64 -8.67 -8.09 1.33
C PHE A 64 -9.85 -7.36 0.68
N ASP A 65 -10.66 -6.66 1.49
CA ASP A 65 -11.75 -5.81 1.00
C ASP A 65 -11.25 -4.51 0.34
N LEU A 66 -10.08 -4.02 0.75
CA LEU A 66 -9.51 -2.76 0.30
C LEU A 66 -7.97 -2.79 0.39
N ALA A 67 -7.31 -2.41 -0.70
CA ALA A 67 -5.88 -2.09 -0.71
C ALA A 67 -5.67 -0.60 -1.01
N ILE A 68 -4.84 0.06 -0.20
CA ILE A 68 -4.56 1.50 -0.31
C ILE A 68 -3.09 1.70 -0.68
N GLN A 69 -2.85 2.28 -1.85
CA GLN A 69 -1.52 2.74 -2.24
C GLN A 69 -1.24 4.08 -1.54
N ALA A 70 -0.18 4.13 -0.73
CA ALA A 70 0.30 5.35 -0.06
C ALA A 70 1.79 5.58 -0.30
N TYR A 71 2.32 5.07 -1.42
CA TYR A 71 3.74 5.00 -1.72
C TYR A 71 4.16 5.95 -2.86
N GLY A 72 3.92 7.23 -2.63
CA GLY A 72 4.37 8.27 -3.55
C GLY A 72 3.71 8.23 -4.94
N ALA A 73 4.37 8.87 -5.90
CA ALA A 73 3.94 9.03 -7.29
C ALA A 73 4.28 7.83 -8.22
N ARG A 74 4.53 6.63 -7.67
CA ARG A 74 5.12 5.52 -8.43
C ARG A 74 4.06 4.60 -9.06
N PRO A 75 4.00 4.45 -10.40
CA PRO A 75 3.13 3.47 -11.06
C PRO A 75 3.38 2.03 -10.60
N ALA A 76 4.63 1.69 -10.28
CA ALA A 76 4.97 0.36 -9.75
C ALA A 76 4.24 0.05 -8.43
N ALA A 77 4.01 1.05 -7.58
CA ALA A 77 3.25 0.87 -6.35
C ALA A 77 1.75 0.67 -6.63
N ASN A 78 1.22 1.30 -7.68
CA ASN A 78 -0.14 1.02 -8.15
C ASN A 78 -0.26 -0.43 -8.66
N ALA A 79 0.72 -0.90 -9.43
CA ALA A 79 0.76 -2.28 -9.91
C ALA A 79 0.82 -3.31 -8.76
N VAL A 80 1.63 -3.06 -7.72
CA VAL A 80 1.62 -3.88 -6.50
C VAL A 80 0.23 -3.89 -5.87
N THR A 81 -0.41 -2.73 -5.77
CA THR A 81 -1.73 -2.58 -5.14
C THR A 81 -2.81 -3.35 -5.91
N GLU A 82 -2.73 -3.37 -7.24
CA GLU A 82 -3.59 -4.20 -8.09
C GLU A 82 -3.30 -5.69 -7.91
N ALA A 83 -2.02 -6.07 -7.83
CA ALA A 83 -1.59 -7.46 -7.68
C ALA A 83 -1.99 -8.11 -6.34
N ILE A 84 -2.22 -7.31 -5.28
CA ILE A 84 -2.77 -7.79 -4.00
C ILE A 84 -4.11 -8.51 -4.19
N GLY A 85 -4.87 -8.17 -5.24
CA GLY A 85 -6.16 -8.83 -5.54
C GLY A 85 -7.28 -8.44 -4.58
N ALA A 86 -7.18 -7.29 -3.92
CA ALA A 86 -8.24 -6.79 -3.06
C ALA A 86 -9.51 -6.45 -3.85
N ALA A 87 -10.68 -6.56 -3.22
CA ALA A 87 -11.97 -6.27 -3.86
C ALA A 87 -12.07 -4.82 -4.36
N ARG A 88 -11.38 -3.89 -3.69
CA ARG A 88 -11.26 -2.49 -4.10
C ARG A 88 -9.84 -2.01 -3.92
N THR A 89 -9.44 -1.07 -4.78
CA THR A 89 -8.20 -0.31 -4.66
C THR A 89 -8.50 1.17 -4.50
N ALA A 90 -7.62 1.86 -3.79
CA ALA A 90 -7.61 3.30 -3.56
C ALA A 90 -6.15 3.76 -3.40
N GLY A 91 -5.91 5.07 -3.39
CA GLY A 91 -4.55 5.57 -3.13
C GLY A 91 -4.14 6.78 -3.96
N PHE A 92 -2.84 7.01 -4.02
CA PHE A 92 -2.28 7.98 -4.96
C PHE A 92 -2.07 7.40 -6.35
N PHE A 93 -2.01 8.27 -7.34
CA PHE A 93 -1.54 7.93 -8.68
C PHE A 93 -0.91 9.14 -9.38
N THR A 94 -0.22 8.88 -10.48
CA THR A 94 0.38 9.93 -11.32
C THR A 94 -0.38 10.00 -12.65
N PRO A 95 -1.11 11.10 -12.92
CA PRO A 95 -1.83 11.28 -14.17
C PRO A 95 -0.93 11.06 -15.39
N GLY A 96 -1.40 10.27 -16.35
CA GLY A 96 -0.66 9.94 -17.58
C GLY A 96 0.39 8.83 -17.44
N ALA A 97 0.78 8.46 -16.21
CA ALA A 97 1.72 7.35 -15.97
C ALA A 97 1.00 6.05 -15.57
N TRP A 98 -0.18 6.16 -14.96
CA TRP A 98 -1.08 5.06 -14.65
C TRP A 98 -2.52 5.58 -14.56
N SER A 99 -3.50 4.74 -14.91
CA SER A 99 -4.92 5.11 -14.91
C SER A 99 -5.67 4.32 -13.85
N PRO A 100 -6.34 4.98 -12.89
CA PRO A 100 -7.09 4.28 -11.86
C PRO A 100 -8.30 3.54 -12.43
N PRO A 101 -8.62 2.35 -11.92
CA PRO A 101 -9.81 1.62 -12.34
C PRO A 101 -11.11 2.33 -11.90
N ALA A 102 -11.04 3.20 -10.89
CA ALA A 102 -12.17 3.99 -10.41
C ALA A 102 -11.69 5.30 -9.80
N LEU A 103 -11.72 6.38 -10.60
CA LEU A 103 -11.07 7.66 -10.29
C LEU A 103 -11.51 8.26 -8.94
N GLU A 104 -12.74 8.01 -8.50
CA GLU A 104 -13.30 8.56 -7.26
C GLU A 104 -12.63 8.05 -5.97
N ARG A 105 -11.83 6.97 -6.05
CA ARG A 105 -11.06 6.43 -4.91
C ARG A 105 -9.58 6.78 -4.95
N PHE A 106 -9.16 7.56 -5.94
CA PHE A 106 -7.76 7.87 -6.18
C PHE A 106 -7.52 9.37 -6.21
N LEU A 107 -6.39 9.78 -5.66
CA LEU A 107 -5.94 11.17 -5.67
C LEU A 107 -4.68 11.31 -6.53
N PRO A 108 -4.58 12.30 -7.42
CA PRO A 108 -3.31 12.65 -8.02
C PRO A 108 -2.28 12.93 -6.93
N TYR A 109 -1.08 12.37 -7.05
CA TYR A 109 -0.04 12.55 -6.04
C TYR A 109 0.31 14.05 -5.91
N PRO A 110 0.17 14.65 -4.70
CA PRO A 110 0.23 16.10 -4.55
C PRO A 110 1.69 16.60 -4.39
N GLU A 111 2.48 16.52 -5.46
CA GLU A 111 3.91 16.88 -5.45
C GLU A 111 4.20 18.30 -4.93
N HIS A 112 3.24 19.21 -5.08
CA HIS A 112 3.34 20.60 -4.65
C HIS A 112 3.23 20.81 -3.13
N LEU A 113 2.85 19.79 -2.36
CA LEU A 113 2.74 19.86 -0.89
C LEU A 113 4.04 19.41 -0.20
N HIS A 114 4.21 19.81 1.06
CA HIS A 114 5.27 19.26 1.91
C HIS A 114 5.01 17.78 2.17
N GLU A 115 6.09 16.99 2.35
CA GLU A 115 6.02 15.53 2.44
C GLU A 115 5.00 15.01 3.47
N LEU A 116 4.88 15.68 4.61
CA LEU A 116 3.89 15.37 5.64
C LEU A 116 2.47 15.60 5.14
N ASP A 117 2.22 16.74 4.50
CA ASP A 117 0.91 17.13 3.96
C ASP A 117 0.50 16.24 2.80
N ARG A 118 1.46 15.70 2.02
CA ARG A 118 1.19 14.72 0.97
C ARG A 118 0.49 13.50 1.54
N HIS A 119 1.00 12.92 2.63
CA HIS A 119 0.42 11.73 3.24
C HIS A 119 -0.91 12.02 3.94
N LEU A 120 -1.07 13.21 4.53
CA LEU A 120 -2.33 13.64 5.14
C LEU A 120 -3.45 13.86 4.11
N ALA A 121 -3.11 14.19 2.86
CA ALA A 121 -4.11 14.37 1.80
C ALA A 121 -4.88 13.07 1.46
N LEU A 122 -4.37 11.90 1.85
CA LEU A 122 -5.03 10.61 1.63
C LEU A 122 -6.06 10.24 2.71
N MET A 123 -6.23 11.07 3.75
CA MET A 123 -7.08 10.80 4.91
C MET A 123 -8.49 11.42 4.83
#